data_AF-A0A386CA22-F1
#
_entry.id   AF-A0A386CA22-F1
#
_cell.length_a   1.000
_cell.length_b   1.000
_cell.length_c   1.000
_cell.angle_alpha   90.00
_cell.angle_beta   90.00
_cell.angle_gamma   90.00
#
_symmetry.space_group_name_H-M   'P 1'
#
loop_
_entity.id
_entity.type
_entity.pdbx_description
1 polymer ?
#
loop_
_entity_poly.entity_id
_entity_poly.type
_entity_poly.pdbx_seq_one_letter_code
_entity_poly.pdbx_strand_id
1 'polypeptide(L)' 'MPGAQIFFHGISVSPGKPTIYAQGCGKPILGLPGYPVSALVIFDLFAVPLLRRLR' A
#
# COMPACT_ATOMS: atom_id res chain seq x y z
N MET A 1 14.66 5.03 3.07
CA MET A 1 14.38 5.10 4.53
C MET A 1 15.20 4.01 5.22
N PRO A 2 16.21 4.35 6.03
CA PRO A 2 16.96 3.36 6.80
C PRO A 2 16.00 2.58 7.73
N GLY A 3 15.98 1.25 7.64
CA GLY A 3 15.09 0.41 8.44
C GLY A 3 13.68 0.18 7.88
N ALA A 4 13.37 0.66 6.67
CA ALA A 4 12.15 0.26 5.96
C ALA A 4 12.42 -0.97 5.09
N GLN A 5 11.73 -2.07 5.37
CA GLN A 5 11.75 -3.27 4.54
C GLN A 5 10.60 -3.24 3.55
N ILE A 6 10.91 -3.30 2.25
CA ILE A 6 9.91 -3.41 1.19
C ILE A 6 9.51 -4.88 1.08
N PHE A 7 8.23 -5.16 1.22
CA PHE A 7 7.70 -6.52 1.04
C PHE A 7 7.31 -6.77 -0.41
N PHE A 8 6.71 -5.77 -1.06
CA PHE A 8 6.44 -5.81 -2.49
C PHE A 8 6.41 -4.40 -3.10
N HIS A 9 6.84 -4.34 -4.36
CA HIS A 9 6.78 -3.16 -5.21
C HIS A 9 6.11 -3.57 -6.52
N GLY A 10 4.86 -3.13 -6.71
CA GLY A 10 4.05 -3.47 -7.86
C GLY A 10 3.19 -4.70 -7.61
N ILE A 11 1.96 -4.48 -7.17
CA ILE A 11 0.93 -5.52 -7.17
C ILE A 11 0.31 -5.52 -8.57
N SER A 12 0.16 -6.69 -9.19
CA SER A 12 -0.52 -6.83 -10.48
C SER A 12 -2.04 -6.68 -10.31
N VAL A 13 -2.49 -5.48 -9.95
CA VAL A 13 -3.90 -5.09 -9.84
C VAL A 13 -4.19 -4.06 -10.92
N SER A 14 -5.31 -4.27 -11.62
CA SER A 14 -5.85 -3.35 -12.61
C SER A 14 -7.21 -2.84 -12.14
N PRO A 15 -7.37 -1.52 -11.91
CA PRO A 15 -6.35 -0.45 -11.94
C PRO A 15 -5.49 -0.42 -10.66
N GLY A 16 -4.21 0.00 -10.75
CA GLY A 16 -3.35 0.19 -9.56
C GLY A 16 -1.96 -0.50 -9.54
N LYS A 17 -1.42 -0.86 -10.71
CA LYS A 17 -0.13 -1.54 -10.90
C LYS A 17 1.09 -1.06 -10.06
N PRO A 18 1.28 0.23 -9.71
CA PRO A 18 2.42 0.64 -8.88
C PRO A 18 2.04 0.82 -7.39
N THR A 19 1.45 -0.21 -6.76
CA THR A 19 1.24 -0.20 -5.30
C THR A 19 2.45 -0.79 -4.58
N ILE A 20 2.93 -0.10 -3.55
CA ILE A 20 4.09 -0.53 -2.74
C ILE A 20 3.60 -0.83 -1.33
N TYR A 21 4.06 -1.92 -0.73
CA TYR A 21 3.92 -2.14 0.70
C TYR A 21 5.28 -2.36 1.33
N ALA A 22 5.52 -1.61 2.40
CA ALA A 22 6.73 -1.67 3.19
C ALA A 22 6.37 -1.64 4.68
N GLN A 23 7.31 -2.02 5.54
CA GLN A 23 7.23 -1.78 6.97
C GLN A 23 8.47 -1.01 7.40
N GLY A 24 8.28 0.10 8.09
CA GLY A 24 9.36 0.90 8.66
C GLY A 24 9.11 1.13 10.14
N CYS A 25 10.11 0.88 10.98
CA CYS A 25 10.02 1.07 12.43
C CYS A 25 8.78 0.38 13.05
N GLY A 26 8.45 -0.83 12.59
CA GLY A 26 7.28 -1.61 13.04
C GLY A 26 5.93 -1.15 12.48
N LYS A 27 5.87 -0.04 11.73
CA LYS A 27 4.63 0.53 11.18
C LYS A 27 4.44 0.15 9.71
N PRO A 28 3.23 -0.28 9.29
CA PRO A 28 2.93 -0.54 7.90
C PRO A 28 2.96 0.77 7.09
N ILE A 29 3.52 0.71 5.90
CA ILE A 29 3.62 1.82 4.94
C ILE A 29 3.02 1.33 3.62
N LEU A 30 1.96 1.98 3.17
CA LEU A 30 1.30 1.70 1.90
C LEU A 30 1.53 2.86 0.93
N GLY A 31 2.25 2.62 -0.17
CA GLY A 31 2.44 3.55 -1.27
C GLY A 31 1.33 3.42 -2.30
N LEU A 32 0.59 4.51 -2.52
CA LEU A 32 -0.51 4.57 -3.47
C LEU A 32 -0.04 5.07 -4.85
N PRO A 33 -0.73 4.69 -5.94
CA PRO A 33 -0.49 5.25 -7.27
C PRO A 33 -0.73 6.77 -7.32
N GLY A 34 -0.03 7.48 -8.21
CA GLY A 34 -0.23 8.92 -8.41
C GLY A 34 -1.54 9.32 -9.11
N TYR A 35 -2.23 8.36 -9.76
CA TYR A 35 -3.53 8.62 -10.40
C TYR A 35 -4.68 8.52 -9.39
N PRO A 36 -5.53 9.55 -9.23
CA PRO A 36 -6.52 9.60 -8.15
C PRO A 36 -7.48 8.40 -8.09
N VAL A 37 -8.00 7.95 -9.24
CA VAL A 37 -8.93 6.80 -9.27
C VAL A 37 -8.23 5.51 -8.86
N SER A 38 -6.99 5.31 -9.31
CA SER A 38 -6.19 4.16 -8.93
C SER A 38 -5.82 4.19 -7.43
N ALA A 39 -5.58 5.38 -6.87
CA ALA A 39 -5.33 5.55 -5.44
C ALA A 39 -6.55 5.14 -4.60
N LEU A 40 -7.76 5.54 -4.99
CA LEU A 40 -8.99 5.13 -4.30
C LEU A 40 -9.21 3.62 -4.35
N VAL A 41 -9.04 3.01 -5.53
CA VAL A 41 -9.18 1.54 -5.68
C VAL A 41 -8.20 0.80 -4.78
N ILE A 42 -6.93 1.21 -4.77
CA ILE A 42 -5.91 0.59 -3.91
C ILE A 42 -6.18 0.86 -2.43
N PHE A 43 -6.68 2.04 -2.08
CA PHE A 43 -7.05 2.37 -0.71
C PHE A 43 -8.17 1.45 -0.19
N ASP A 44 -9.24 1.27 -0.97
CA ASP A 44 -10.35 0.39 -0.60
C ASP A 44 -9.93 -1.10 -0.55
N LEU A 45 -9.09 -1.54 -1.48
CA LEU A 45 -8.64 -2.94 -1.55
C LEU A 45 -7.61 -3.30 -0.47
N PHE A 46 -6.74 -2.37 -0.07
CA PHE A 46 -5.62 -2.66 0.82
C PHE A 46 -5.63 -1.85 2.12
N ALA A 47 -5.79 -0.52 2.04
CA ALA A 47 -5.73 0.35 3.22
C ALA A 47 -6.89 0.11 4.19
N VAL A 48 -8.12 0.01 3.68
CA VAL A 48 -9.30 -0.23 4.53
C VAL A 48 -9.21 -1.56 5.28
N PRO A 49 -8.90 -2.71 4.64
CA PRO A 49 -8.67 -3.97 5.36
C PRO A 49 -7.52 -3.92 6.36
N LEU A 50 -6.40 -3.25 6.02
CA LEU A 50 -5.26 -3.05 6.93
C LEU A 50 -5.68 -2.28 8.19
N LEU A 51 -6.39 -1.16 8.02
CA LEU A 51 -6.89 -0.35 9.12
C LEU A 51 -7.88 -1.13 10.00
N ARG A 52 -8.75 -1.95 9.40
CA ARG A 52 -9.68 -2.80 10.17
C ARG A 52 -8.96 -3.86 11.02
N ARG A 53 -7.78 -4.32 10.62
CA ARG A 53 -6.96 -5.29 11.37
C ARG A 53 -6.08 -4.66 12.46
N LEU A 54 -5.92 -3.34 12.44
CA LEU A 54 -5.17 -2.57 13.46
C LEU A 54 -6.03 -2.19 14.68
N ARG A 55 -7.25 -2.75 14.78
CA ARG A 55 -8.13 -2.60 15.95
C ARG A 55 -7.58 -3.33 17.16
#